data_AF-A0A1G4IDW2-F1
#
_entry.id   AF-A0A1G4IDW2-F1
#
_cell.length_a   1.000
_cell.length_b   1.000
_cell.length_c   1.000
_cell.angle_alpha   90.00
_cell.angle_beta   90.00
_cell.angle_gamma   90.00
#
_symmetry.space_group_name_H-M   'P 1'
#
loop_
_entity.id
_entity.type
_entity.pdbx_description
1 polymer ?
#
loop_
_entity_poly.entity_id
_entity_poly.type
_entity_poly.pdbx_seq_one_letter_code
_entity_poly.pdbx_strand_id
1 'polypeptide(L)'
;MQQSLIPGHNNNRHLTVEEIENNIGGLAITDNKLQELFDSLDVERTGYLPIGEVKKFYKGLEHYGLEPTDAEIESEMKKFAKSDENFMSYDEFCCLMLSFAQR
;
A
#
# COMPACT_ATOMS: atom_id res chain seq x y z
N MET A 1 -1.02 22.58 -21.05
CA MET A 1 -1.63 22.53 -19.69
C MET A 1 -2.30 21.18 -19.55
N GLN A 2 -1.60 20.20 -18.94
CA GLN A 2 -2.14 18.86 -18.75
C GLN A 2 -3.02 18.85 -17.49
N GLN A 3 -4.31 18.59 -17.66
CA GLN A 3 -5.26 18.48 -16.55
C GLN A 3 -5.15 17.07 -15.96
N SER A 4 -4.94 17.01 -14.64
CA SER A 4 -4.87 15.76 -13.87
C SER A 4 -6.24 15.09 -13.84
N LEU A 5 -6.30 13.79 -14.13
CA LEU A 5 -7.52 13.01 -14.39
C LEU A 5 -8.22 12.44 -13.15
N ILE A 6 -7.90 12.95 -11.95
CA ILE A 6 -8.45 12.42 -10.70
C ILE A 6 -9.18 13.55 -9.96
N PRO A 7 -10.50 13.42 -9.72
CA PRO A 7 -11.28 14.41 -8.97
C PRO A 7 -10.70 14.59 -7.56
N GLY A 8 -10.18 15.80 -7.28
CA GLY A 8 -9.55 16.14 -5.98
C GLY A 8 -8.08 16.56 -6.07
N HIS A 9 -7.41 16.38 -7.21
CA HIS A 9 -6.04 16.85 -7.38
C HIS A 9 -5.98 18.36 -7.68
N ASN A 10 -5.83 19.13 -6.61
CA ASN A 10 -5.38 20.51 -6.61
C ASN A 10 -3.86 20.54 -6.90
N ASN A 11 -3.46 20.89 -8.13
CA ASN A 11 -2.06 21.09 -8.55
C ASN A 11 -1.33 22.27 -7.84
N ASN A 12 -1.97 22.90 -6.86
CA ASN A 12 -1.51 24.04 -6.08
C ASN A 12 -1.42 23.72 -4.57
N ARG A 13 -1.58 22.45 -4.15
CA ARG A 13 -1.25 22.04 -2.77
C ARG A 13 0.26 21.88 -2.67
N HIS A 14 0.88 22.73 -1.85
CA HIS A 14 2.25 22.53 -1.41
C HIS A 14 2.23 21.34 -0.45
N LEU A 15 2.76 20.19 -0.88
CA LEU A 15 2.96 19.04 -0.01
C LEU A 15 4.01 19.44 1.03
N THR A 16 3.72 19.23 2.32
CA THR A 16 4.73 19.43 3.36
C THR A 16 5.84 18.38 3.20
N VAL A 17 7.02 18.64 3.76
CA VAL A 17 8.15 17.70 3.67
C VAL A 17 7.77 16.30 4.20
N GLU A 18 6.93 16.26 5.23
CA GLU A 18 6.38 15.02 5.82
C GLU A 18 5.43 14.28 4.87
N GLU A 19 4.64 14.99 4.06
CA GLU A 19 3.76 14.40 3.03
C GLU A 19 4.53 13.87 1.81
N ILE A 20 5.77 14.32 1.62
CA ILE A 20 6.69 13.86 0.57
C ILE A 20 7.44 12.59 0.99
N GLU A 21 7.70 12.41 2.29
CA GLU A 21 8.54 11.32 2.80
C GLU A 21 7.87 9.93 2.78
N ASN A 22 6.54 9.84 2.64
CA ASN A 22 5.82 8.57 2.59
C ASN A 22 4.95 8.44 1.33
N ASN A 23 5.54 8.79 0.18
CA ASN A 23 4.79 9.05 -1.04
C ASN A 23 4.87 7.88 -2.03
N ILE A 24 3.89 6.98 -1.98
CA ILE A 24 3.64 5.99 -3.04
C ILE A 24 2.67 6.61 -4.04
N GLY A 25 3.08 6.77 -5.29
CA GLY A 25 2.26 7.23 -6.41
C GLY A 25 1.70 8.66 -6.32
N GLY A 26 2.24 9.53 -5.47
CA GLY A 26 1.69 10.88 -5.25
C GLY A 26 0.70 10.99 -4.07
N LEU A 27 0.52 9.93 -3.28
CA LEU A 27 -0.36 9.90 -2.12
C LEU A 27 0.47 9.84 -0.82
N ALA A 28 0.26 10.81 0.06
CA ALA A 28 0.78 10.75 1.43
C ALA A 28 0.20 9.52 2.16
N ILE A 29 1.03 8.51 2.42
CA ILE A 29 0.66 7.38 3.27
C ILE A 29 0.51 7.94 4.67
N THR A 30 -0.75 8.06 5.10
CA THR A 30 -1.14 8.43 6.46
C THR A 30 -1.79 7.22 7.11
N ASP A 31 -1.77 7.15 8.44
CA ASP A 31 -2.43 6.07 9.19
C ASP A 31 -3.88 5.87 8.73
N ASN A 32 -4.60 6.97 8.49
CA ASN A 32 -5.96 6.94 7.97
C ASN A 32 -6.06 6.25 6.60
N LYS A 33 -5.08 6.45 5.71
CA LYS A 33 -5.08 5.82 4.39
C LYS A 33 -4.75 4.33 4.47
N LEU A 34 -3.83 3.95 5.35
CA LEU A 34 -3.52 2.54 5.62
C LEU A 34 -4.74 1.82 6.18
N GLN A 35 -5.44 2.45 7.13
CA GLN A 35 -6.70 1.96 7.67
C GLN A 35 -7.77 1.79 6.58
N GLU A 36 -7.99 2.80 5.73
CA GLU A 36 -8.94 2.72 4.62
C GLU A 36 -8.61 1.59 3.63
N LEU A 37 -7.34 1.44 3.29
CA LEU A 37 -6.89 0.38 2.37
C LEU A 37 -7.07 -1.00 3.02
N PHE A 38 -6.71 -1.14 4.29
CA PHE A 38 -6.92 -2.36 5.02
C PHE A 38 -8.39 -2.74 5.12
N ASP A 39 -9.25 -1.79 5.51
CA ASP A 39 -10.70 -1.97 5.60
C ASP A 39 -11.33 -2.31 4.24
N SER A 40 -10.75 -1.82 3.15
CA SER A 40 -11.21 -2.17 1.79
C SER A 40 -10.90 -3.62 1.40
N LEU A 41 -9.85 -4.20 2.01
CA LEU A 41 -9.43 -5.59 1.79
C LEU A 41 -10.06 -6.54 2.83
N ASP A 42 -10.26 -6.10 4.07
CA ASP A 42 -10.88 -6.87 5.16
C ASP A 42 -12.41 -6.73 5.15
N VAL A 43 -13.03 -7.17 4.05
CA VAL A 43 -14.49 -7.08 3.85
C VAL A 43 -15.25 -7.82 4.96
N GLU A 44 -14.68 -8.91 5.47
CA GLU A 44 -15.26 -9.72 6.53
C GLU A 44 -15.03 -9.14 7.94
N ARG A 45 -14.24 -8.06 8.07
CA ARG A 45 -13.88 -7.40 9.35
C ARG A 45 -13.33 -8.38 10.37
N THR A 46 -12.49 -9.29 9.89
CA THR A 46 -11.85 -10.32 10.71
C THR A 46 -10.65 -9.78 11.48
N GLY A 47 -10.13 -8.61 11.07
CA GLY A 47 -8.87 -8.05 11.57
C GLY A 47 -7.64 -8.64 10.89
N TYR A 48 -7.82 -9.50 9.88
CA TYR A 48 -6.74 -10.17 9.17
C TYR A 48 -7.02 -10.21 7.66
N LEU A 49 -5.97 -10.05 6.87
CA LEU A 49 -6.04 -10.15 5.41
C LEU A 49 -5.47 -11.47 4.94
N PRO A 50 -6.21 -12.27 4.16
CA PRO A 50 -5.63 -13.43 3.50
C PRO A 50 -4.47 -12.99 2.60
N ILE A 51 -3.32 -13.68 2.68
CA ILE A 51 -2.13 -13.35 1.89
C ILE A 51 -2.43 -13.34 0.38
N GLY A 52 -3.37 -14.17 -0.07
CA GLY A 52 -3.84 -14.15 -1.46
C GLY A 52 -4.42 -12.80 -1.90
N GLU A 53 -5.16 -12.12 -1.03
CA GLU A 53 -5.75 -10.80 -1.31
C GLU A 53 -4.68 -9.70 -1.24
N VAL A 54 -3.76 -9.77 -0.24
CA VAL A 54 -2.63 -8.84 -0.15
C VAL A 54 -1.73 -8.93 -1.39
N LYS A 55 -1.45 -10.14 -1.89
CA LYS A 55 -0.67 -10.34 -3.13
C LYS A 55 -1.33 -9.69 -4.34
N LYS A 56 -2.64 -9.88 -4.51
CA LYS A 56 -3.41 -9.26 -5.62
C LYS A 56 -3.38 -7.74 -5.51
N PHE A 57 -3.60 -7.21 -4.31
CA PHE A 57 -3.54 -5.79 -4.03
C PHE A 57 -2.16 -5.22 -4.35
N TYR A 58 -1.10 -5.84 -3.82
CA TYR A 58 0.29 -5.43 -4.04
C TYR A 58 0.65 -5.46 -5.53
N LYS A 59 0.20 -6.47 -6.28
CA LYS A 59 0.40 -6.52 -7.74
C LYS A 59 -0.34 -5.42 -8.49
N GLY A 60 -1.47 -4.96 -7.97
CA GLY A 60 -2.27 -3.86 -8.52
C GLY A 60 -1.76 -2.46 -8.13
N LEU A 61 -0.78 -2.35 -7.23
CA LEU A 61 -0.15 -1.07 -6.90
C LEU A 61 0.65 -0.55 -8.09
N GLU A 62 0.77 0.78 -8.19
CA GLU A 62 1.61 1.41 -9.19
C GLU A 62 3.09 1.22 -8.81
N HIS A 63 3.79 0.36 -9.54
CA HIS A 63 5.21 0.08 -9.31
C HIS A 63 6.15 0.98 -10.11
N TYR A 64 5.70 2.17 -10.51
CA TYR A 64 6.51 3.13 -11.29
C TYR A 64 7.18 2.55 -12.55
N GLY A 65 6.51 1.56 -13.19
CA GLY A 65 7.01 0.87 -14.38
C GLY A 65 7.90 -0.36 -14.09
N LEU A 66 8.12 -0.72 -12.83
CA LEU A 66 8.82 -1.94 -12.41
C LEU A 66 7.81 -2.99 -11.93
N GLU A 67 7.25 -3.78 -12.84
CA GLU A 67 6.34 -4.86 -12.43
C GLU A 67 7.09 -5.90 -11.58
N PRO A 68 6.73 -6.08 -10.29
CA PRO A 68 7.37 -7.08 -9.46
C PRO A 68 6.99 -8.48 -9.94
N THR A 69 7.97 -9.36 -9.94
CA THR A 69 7.77 -10.77 -10.26
C THR A 69 7.01 -11.46 -9.13
N ASP A 70 6.28 -12.53 -9.45
CA ASP A 70 5.55 -13.29 -8.43
C ASP A 70 6.49 -13.81 -7.32
N ALA A 71 7.76 -14.10 -7.65
CA ALA A 71 8.78 -14.49 -6.68
C ALA A 71 9.18 -13.35 -5.72
N GLU A 72 9.29 -12.11 -6.21
CA GLU A 72 9.57 -10.94 -5.37
C GLU A 72 8.40 -10.65 -4.44
N ILE A 73 7.17 -10.68 -4.97
CA ILE A 73 5.95 -10.52 -4.17
C ILE A 73 5.93 -11.60 -3.08
N GLU A 74 6.20 -12.86 -3.40
CA GLU A 74 6.26 -13.93 -2.40
C GLU A 74 7.34 -13.70 -1.33
N SER A 75 8.50 -13.21 -1.73
CA SER A 75 9.58 -12.88 -0.80
C SER A 75 9.16 -11.74 0.13
N GLU A 76 8.51 -10.71 -0.37
CA GLU A 76 8.01 -9.60 0.45
C GLU A 76 6.90 -10.09 1.39
N MET A 77 5.91 -10.87 0.90
CA MET A 77 4.86 -11.42 1.76
C MET A 77 5.44 -12.25 2.90
N LYS A 78 6.41 -13.14 2.63
CA LYS A 78 7.07 -13.94 3.68
C LYS A 78 7.88 -13.10 4.68
N LYS A 79 8.37 -11.94 4.26
CA LYS A 79 9.17 -11.06 5.11
C LYS A 79 8.29 -10.31 6.13
N PHE A 80 7.07 -9.95 5.72
CA PHE A 80 6.14 -9.17 6.54
C PHE A 80 5.11 -10.03 7.28
N ALA A 81 4.64 -11.13 6.71
CA ALA A 81 3.70 -12.06 7.34
C ALA A 81 4.43 -12.99 8.33
N LYS A 82 4.81 -12.44 9.49
CA LYS A 82 5.55 -13.15 10.54
C LYS A 82 4.64 -13.89 11.51
N SER A 83 3.41 -13.40 11.68
CA SER A 83 2.42 -13.98 12.58
C SER A 83 1.80 -15.24 12.00
N ASP A 84 1.40 -15.22 10.74
CA ASP A 84 0.80 -16.36 10.03
C ASP A 84 1.21 -16.32 8.54
N GLU A 85 1.56 -17.46 7.96
CA GLU A 85 1.94 -17.54 6.53
C GLU A 85 0.74 -17.39 5.58
N ASN A 86 -0.49 -17.56 6.10
CA ASN A 86 -1.73 -17.47 5.33
C ASN A 86 -2.48 -16.16 5.54
N PHE A 87 -2.22 -15.47 6.65
CA PHE A 87 -2.92 -14.24 7.05
C PHE A 87 -1.94 -13.14 7.46
N MET A 88 -2.27 -11.90 7.09
CA MET A 88 -1.54 -10.70 7.43
C MET A 88 -2.38 -9.84 8.36
N SER A 89 -1.83 -9.50 9.52
CA SER A 89 -2.46 -8.56 10.46
C SER A 89 -2.34 -7.11 9.97
N TYR A 90 -3.11 -6.21 10.58
CA TYR A 90 -3.04 -4.77 10.28
C TYR A 90 -1.64 -4.19 10.43
N ASP A 91 -0.93 -4.55 11.50
CA ASP A 91 0.41 -4.02 11.78
C ASP A 91 1.43 -4.47 10.72
N GLU A 92 1.34 -5.72 10.28
CA GLU A 92 2.19 -6.28 9.22
C GLU A 92 1.89 -5.64 7.86
N PHE A 93 0.60 -5.39 7.56
CA PHE A 93 0.18 -4.68 6.37
C PHE A 93 0.71 -3.24 6.37
N CYS A 94 0.61 -2.53 7.49
CA CYS A 94 1.19 -1.19 7.64
C CYS A 94 2.70 -1.21 7.38
N CYS A 95 3.42 -2.17 7.96
CA CYS A 95 4.86 -2.30 7.74
C CYS A 95 5.23 -2.56 6.28
N LEU A 96 4.47 -3.43 5.59
CA LEU A 96 4.63 -3.68 4.15
C LEU A 96 4.45 -2.40 3.34
N MET A 97 3.37 -1.65 3.59
CA MET A 97 3.04 -0.43 2.85
C MET A 97 4.03 0.70 3.12
N LEU A 98 4.46 0.88 4.37
CA LEU A 98 5.50 1.86 4.72
C LEU A 98 6.86 1.48 4.10
N SER A 99 7.21 0.19 4.07
CA SER A 99 8.42 -0.27 3.40
C SER A 99 8.35 -0.11 1.88
N PHE A 100 7.16 -0.17 1.30
CA PHE A 100 6.94 0.12 -0.12
C PHE A 100 7.05 1.63 -0.39
N ALA A 101 6.64 2.48 0.56
CA ALA A 101 6.73 3.95 0.44
C ALA A 101 8.14 4.52 0.56
N GLN A 102 9.02 3.82 1.26
CA GLN A 102 10.41 4.23 1.46
C GLN A 102 11.34 3.82 0.30
N ARG A 103 10.84 3.08 -0.69
CA ARG A 103 11.60 2.59 -1.85
C ARG A 103 11.54 3.57 -3.02
#